data_AF-A0A8B8G3I9-F1
#
_entry.id   AF-A0A8B8G3I9-F1
#
_cell.length_a   1.000
_cell.length_b   1.000
_cell.length_c   1.000
_cell.angle_alpha   90.00
_cell.angle_beta   90.00
_cell.angle_gamma   90.00
#
_symmetry.space_group_name_H-M   'P 1'
#
loop_
_entity.id
_entity.type
_entity.pdbx_description
1 polymer ?
#
loop_
_entity_poly.entity_id
_entity_poly.type
_entity_poly.pdbx_seq_one_letter_code
_entity_poly.pdbx_strand_id
1 'polypeptide(L)'
;MPVPNQEKWNAIATDFWARWQFPNCIGALDGKHVVIQTPKLSGSLYWNYKKTYSIVLLALVDPCYNFIVVDVGSYGKNSDGGIFSNSNFGKALQNGKLNVASKGRENKTRIRLKTSSIWR
;
A
#
# COMPACT_ATOMS: atom_id res chain seq x y z
N MET A 1 4.56 1.16 13.06
CA MET A 1 5.20 0.68 11.81
C MET A 1 6.67 1.06 11.86
N PRO A 2 7.61 0.10 11.81
CA PRO A 2 9.02 0.41 11.66
C PRO A 2 9.27 1.06 10.29
N VAL A 3 10.05 2.14 10.25
CA VAL A 3 10.38 2.83 8.99
C VAL A 3 11.61 2.17 8.37
N PRO A 4 11.53 1.65 7.13
CA PRO A 4 12.70 1.13 6.44
C PRO A 4 13.77 2.22 6.27
N ASN A 5 15.04 1.82 6.40
CA ASN A 5 16.15 2.71 6.10
C ASN A 5 16.38 2.83 4.58
N GLN A 6 17.26 3.74 4.19
CA GLN A 6 17.55 4.01 2.78
C GLN A 6 18.13 2.80 2.05
N GLU A 7 19.01 2.04 2.71
CA GLU A 7 19.60 0.81 2.15
C GLU A 7 18.52 -0.22 1.79
N LYS A 8 17.54 -0.42 2.68
CA LYS A 8 16.42 -1.34 2.43
C LYS A 8 15.56 -0.87 1.25
N TRP A 9 15.29 0.42 1.13
CA TRP A 9 14.56 0.95 -0.04
C TRP A 9 15.33 0.74 -1.35
N ASN A 10 16.64 0.95 -1.34
CA ASN A 10 17.48 0.73 -2.51
C ASN A 10 17.51 -0.74 -2.91
N ALA A 11 17.67 -1.65 -1.95
CA ALA A 11 17.62 -3.10 -2.21
C ALA A 11 16.29 -3.52 -2.83
N ILE A 12 15.17 -3.04 -2.28
CA ILE A 12 13.83 -3.30 -2.83
C ILE A 12 13.72 -2.79 -4.28
N ALA A 13 14.22 -1.59 -4.56
CA ALA A 13 14.19 -1.02 -5.91
C ALA A 13 15.04 -1.80 -6.92
N THR A 14 16.23 -2.24 -6.52
CA THR A 14 17.09 -3.11 -7.31
C THR A 14 16.41 -4.44 -7.61
N ASP A 15 15.76 -5.06 -6.61
CA ASP A 15 15.06 -6.33 -6.77
C ASP A 15 13.82 -6.20 -7.67
N PHE A 16 13.08 -5.09 -7.58
CA PHE A 16 11.96 -4.80 -8.50
C PHE A 16 12.44 -4.66 -9.94
N TRP A 17 13.57 -4.00 -10.15
CA TRP A 17 14.18 -3.90 -11.47
C TRP A 17 14.58 -5.29 -11.98
N ALA A 18 15.34 -6.06 -11.20
CA ALA A 18 15.85 -7.36 -11.61
C ALA A 18 14.73 -8.36 -11.98
N ARG A 19 13.68 -8.45 -11.15
CA ARG A 19 12.61 -9.46 -11.31
C ARG A 19 11.49 -9.02 -12.24
N TRP A 20 11.08 -7.77 -12.12
CA TRP A 20 9.84 -7.26 -12.73
C TRP A 20 10.10 -6.18 -13.78
N GLN A 21 11.36 -5.84 -14.05
CA GLN A 21 11.77 -4.77 -14.96
C GLN A 21 11.06 -3.45 -14.62
N PHE A 22 10.88 -3.20 -13.32
CA PHE A 22 10.18 -2.04 -12.82
C PHE A 22 11.15 -1.09 -12.11
N PRO A 23 11.71 -0.10 -12.82
CA PRO A 23 12.76 0.74 -12.27
C PRO A 23 12.20 1.60 -11.14
N ASN A 24 13.01 1.80 -10.09
CA ASN A 24 12.72 2.69 -8.96
C ASN A 24 11.40 2.38 -8.22
N CYS A 25 10.88 1.14 -8.30
CA CYS A 25 9.73 0.72 -7.48
C CYS A 25 10.19 0.39 -6.08
N ILE A 26 9.52 0.94 -5.08
CA ILE A 26 9.83 0.67 -3.66
C ILE A 26 8.76 -0.21 -3.00
N GLY A 27 7.78 -0.70 -3.77
CA GLY A 27 6.72 -1.55 -3.27
C GLY A 27 5.49 -1.54 -4.17
N ALA A 28 4.73 -2.63 -4.13
CA ALA A 28 3.40 -2.73 -4.72
C ALA A 28 2.34 -2.63 -3.60
N LEU A 29 1.34 -1.75 -3.77
CA LEU A 29 0.29 -1.51 -2.78
C LEU A 29 -1.04 -2.02 -3.28
N ASP A 30 -1.73 -2.80 -2.46
CA ASP A 30 -3.09 -3.28 -2.77
C ASP A 30 -3.96 -3.42 -1.52
N GLY A 31 -5.27 -3.28 -1.70
CA GLY A 31 -6.27 -3.40 -0.64
C GLY A 31 -7.03 -4.71 -0.73
N LYS A 32 -7.15 -5.42 0.40
CA LYS A 32 -7.94 -6.64 0.53
C LYS A 32 -9.10 -6.43 1.50
N HIS A 33 -10.32 -6.71 1.04
CA HIS A 33 -11.48 -6.80 1.92
C HIS A 33 -11.41 -8.08 2.75
N VAL A 34 -11.45 -7.93 4.08
CA VAL A 34 -11.61 -9.02 5.04
C VAL A 34 -13.04 -8.97 5.53
N VAL A 35 -13.82 -10.01 5.23
CA VAL A 35 -15.22 -10.09 5.64
C VAL A 35 -15.29 -10.20 7.15
N ILE A 36 -16.18 -9.42 7.77
CA ILE A 36 -16.39 -9.41 9.20
C ILE A 36 -17.87 -9.54 9.54
N GLN A 37 -18.14 -10.00 10.75
CA GLN A 37 -19.42 -9.72 11.39
C GLN A 37 -19.43 -8.26 11.84
N THR A 38 -20.37 -7.49 11.31
CA THR A 38 -20.51 -6.05 11.59
C THR A 38 -20.91 -5.82 13.05
N PRO A 39 -20.32 -4.81 13.72
CA PRO A 39 -20.84 -4.32 15.00
C PRO A 39 -22.28 -3.82 14.86
N LYS A 40 -23.10 -4.00 15.91
CA LYS A 40 -24.46 -3.46 15.95
C LYS A 40 -24.43 -1.93 15.70
N LEU A 41 -25.43 -1.43 15.00
CA LEU A 41 -25.62 0.01 14.70
C LEU A 41 -24.53 0.65 13.82
N SER A 42 -23.73 -0.12 13.06
CA SER A 42 -22.70 0.43 12.18
C SER A 42 -23.20 1.00 10.84
N GLY A 43 -24.51 0.92 10.57
CA GLY A 43 -25.09 1.29 9.28
C GLY A 43 -24.40 0.61 8.10
N SER A 44 -24.08 1.38 7.06
CA SER A 44 -23.36 0.92 5.86
C SER A 44 -21.85 1.15 5.91
N LEU A 45 -21.26 1.50 7.07
CA LEU A 45 -19.82 1.81 7.16
C LEU A 45 -18.94 0.67 6.64
N TYR A 46 -19.22 -0.56 7.07
CA TYR A 46 -18.46 -1.74 6.64
C TYR A 46 -18.97 -2.35 5.33
N TRP A 47 -20.07 -1.84 4.78
CA TRP A 47 -20.69 -2.41 3.58
C TRP A 47 -19.87 -2.07 2.33
N ASN A 48 -19.41 -3.10 1.63
CA ASN A 48 -18.64 -2.96 0.41
C ASN A 48 -19.48 -3.21 -0.86
N TYR A 49 -18.87 -2.94 -2.02
CA TYR A 49 -19.52 -3.14 -3.32
C TYR A 49 -19.85 -4.62 -3.64
N LYS A 50 -19.21 -5.57 -2.95
CA LYS A 50 -19.49 -7.01 -3.07
C LYS A 50 -20.67 -7.47 -2.21
N LYS A 51 -21.46 -6.53 -1.66
CA LYS A 51 -22.62 -6.81 -0.82
C LYS A 51 -22.27 -7.62 0.44
N THR A 52 -21.11 -7.34 1.03
CA THR A 52 -20.66 -7.94 2.29
C THR A 52 -20.16 -6.86 3.24
N TYR A 53 -20.13 -7.15 4.54
CA TYR A 53 -19.49 -6.29 5.52
C TYR A 53 -18.02 -6.67 5.65
N SER A 54 -17.13 -5.69 5.57
CA SER A 54 -15.69 -5.91 5.59
C SER A 54 -14.94 -4.75 6.22
N ILE A 55 -13.75 -5.06 6.72
CA ILE A 55 -12.67 -4.08 6.88
C ILE A 55 -11.69 -4.24 5.72
N VAL A 56 -10.92 -3.20 5.46
CA VAL A 56 -9.85 -3.24 4.45
C VAL A 56 -8.50 -3.42 5.14
N LEU A 57 -7.72 -4.35 4.61
CA LEU A 57 -6.30 -4.52 4.84
C LEU A 57 -5.57 -3.92 3.64
N LEU A 58 -4.83 -2.84 3.84
CA LEU A 58 -3.98 -2.22 2.84
C LEU A 58 -2.54 -2.67 3.08
N ALA A 59 -1.91 -3.30 2.10
CA ALA A 59 -0.56 -3.85 2.24
C ALA A 59 0.36 -3.33 1.14
N LEU A 60 1.59 -2.94 1.54
CA LEU A 60 2.71 -2.69 0.65
C LEU A 60 3.64 -3.90 0.70
N VAL A 61 3.94 -4.49 -0.46
CA VAL A 61 4.80 -5.67 -0.58
C VAL A 61 6.04 -5.41 -1.42
N ASP A 62 7.11 -6.15 -1.13
CA ASP A 62 8.35 -6.15 -1.90
C ASP A 62 8.25 -7.07 -3.16
N PRO A 63 9.30 -7.15 -4.01
CA PRO A 63 9.33 -8.00 -5.21
C PRO A 63 9.20 -9.50 -4.95
N CYS A 64 9.45 -9.92 -3.71
CA CYS A 64 9.43 -11.29 -3.24
C CYS A 64 8.12 -11.59 -2.48
N TYR A 65 7.13 -10.70 -2.57
CA TYR A 65 5.83 -10.81 -1.90
C TYR A 65 5.88 -10.71 -0.37
N ASN A 66 6.97 -10.21 0.22
CA ASN A 66 7.03 -9.96 1.65
C ASN A 66 6.35 -8.63 1.99
N PHE A 67 5.63 -8.60 3.11
CA PHE A 67 5.03 -7.36 3.62
C PHE A 67 6.09 -6.38 4.11
N ILE A 68 6.07 -5.17 3.57
CA ILE A 68 6.86 -4.03 4.03
C ILE A 68 6.02 -3.20 5.02
N VAL A 69 4.76 -2.94 4.66
CA VAL A 69 3.80 -2.17 5.44
C VAL A 69 2.45 -2.85 5.38
N VAL A 70 1.74 -2.88 6.51
CA VAL A 70 0.35 -3.31 6.60
C VAL A 70 -0.43 -2.30 7.43
N ASP A 71 -1.56 -1.85 6.91
CA ASP A 71 -2.55 -1.02 7.59
C ASP A 71 -3.90 -1.76 7.58
N VAL A 72 -4.51 -1.95 8.75
CA VAL A 72 -5.71 -2.79 8.92
C VAL A 72 -6.78 -2.02 9.68
N GLY A 73 -8.03 -2.18 9.25
CA GLY A 73 -9.19 -1.74 10.03
C GLY A 73 -9.96 -0.60 9.38
N SER A 74 -9.56 -0.14 8.20
CA SER A 74 -10.35 0.83 7.43
C SER A 74 -11.71 0.26 7.04
N TYR A 75 -12.71 1.13 6.95
CA TYR A 75 -14.07 0.74 6.60
C TYR A 75 -14.16 0.15 5.19
N GLY A 76 -14.93 -0.93 5.03
CA GLY A 76 -15.15 -1.62 3.76
C GLY A 76 -15.77 -0.77 2.64
N LYS A 77 -16.37 0.38 2.97
CA LYS A 77 -16.84 1.34 1.97
C LYS A 77 -15.73 2.21 1.37
N ASN A 78 -14.56 2.28 2.02
CA ASN A 78 -13.49 3.19 1.63
C ASN A 78 -12.71 2.60 0.44
N SER A 79 -12.24 3.46 -0.47
CA SER A 79 -11.35 3.07 -1.56
C SER A 79 -9.90 2.97 -1.10
N ASP A 80 -9.09 2.16 -1.78
CA ASP A 80 -7.67 2.00 -1.47
C ASP A 80 -6.91 3.32 -1.50
N GLY A 81 -7.24 4.20 -2.45
CA GLY A 81 -6.66 5.55 -2.54
C GLY A 81 -7.00 6.42 -1.32
N GLY A 82 -8.25 6.37 -0.84
CA GLY A 82 -8.67 7.12 0.34
C GLY A 82 -8.10 6.53 1.65
N ILE A 83 -7.87 5.22 1.70
CA ILE A 83 -7.19 4.59 2.83
C ILE A 83 -5.71 4.98 2.82
N PHE A 84 -5.05 4.87 1.67
CA PHE A 84 -3.66 5.25 1.50
C PHE A 84 -3.40 6.70 1.91
N SER A 85 -4.20 7.66 1.43
CA SER A 85 -4.02 9.08 1.78
C SER A 85 -4.17 9.36 3.28
N ASN A 86 -5.00 8.57 3.97
CA ASN A 86 -5.25 8.73 5.40
C ASN A 86 -4.33 7.89 6.30
N SER A 87 -3.68 6.87 5.73
CA SER A 87 -2.76 5.97 6.42
C SER A 87 -1.52 6.70 6.95
N ASN A 88 -0.94 6.17 8.03
CA ASN A 88 0.32 6.68 8.56
C ASN A 88 1.45 6.61 7.52
N PHE A 89 1.45 5.56 6.70
CA PHE A 89 2.42 5.39 5.62
C PHE A 89 2.26 6.44 4.53
N GLY A 90 1.06 6.65 4.00
CA GLY A 90 0.81 7.65 2.95
C GLY A 90 1.15 9.06 3.42
N LYS A 91 0.81 9.41 4.67
CA LYS A 91 1.19 10.68 5.30
C LYS A 91 2.71 10.80 5.46
N ALA A 92 3.40 9.74 5.88
CA ALA A 92 4.86 9.76 6.02
C ALA A 92 5.55 9.90 4.66
N LEU A 93 5.03 9.25 3.61
CA LEU A 93 5.55 9.35 2.25
C LEU A 93 5.39 10.77 1.69
N GLN A 94 4.20 11.36 1.83
CA GLN A 94 3.93 12.73 1.37
C GLN A 94 4.80 13.77 2.09
N ASN A 95 5.07 13.56 3.38
CA ASN A 95 5.90 14.44 4.19
C ASN A 95 7.41 14.14 4.10
N GLY A 96 7.84 13.22 3.23
CA GLY A 96 9.26 12.87 3.07
C GLY A 96 9.91 12.19 4.29
N LYS A 97 9.12 11.62 5.21
CA LYS A 97 9.59 11.03 6.47
C LYS A 97 10.05 9.57 6.37
N LEU A 98 10.10 9.02 5.16
CA LEU A 98 10.39 7.60 4.93
C LEU A 98 11.83 7.32 4.47
N ASN A 99 12.71 8.32 4.41
CA ASN A 99 14.11 8.15 3.98
C ASN A 99 14.26 7.42 2.63
N VAL A 100 13.26 7.55 1.75
CA VAL A 100 13.33 7.04 0.38
C VAL A 100 14.36 7.90 -0.35
N ALA A 101 15.36 7.26 -0.96
CA ALA A 101 16.46 7.97 -1.60
C ALA A 101 15.93 9.02 -2.60
N SER A 102 16.27 10.29 -2.38
CA SER A 102 15.92 11.37 -3.29
C SER A 102 17.07 11.66 -4.26
N LYS A 103 16.73 11.65 -5.56
CA LYS A 103 17.40 12.29 -6.71
C LYS A 103 18.39 11.45 -7.54
N GLY A 104 17.91 11.04 -8.71
CA GLY A 104 18.55 11.35 -10.00
C GLY A 104 17.61 12.26 -10.79
N ARG A 105 18.11 13.36 -11.35
CA ARG A 105 17.34 14.42 -12.02
C ARG A 105 16.91 14.06 -13.45
N GLU A 106 16.77 12.78 -13.75
CA GLU A 106 16.36 12.29 -15.06
C GLU A 106 15.22 11.29 -14.88
N ASN A 107 14.11 11.62 -15.53
CA ASN A 107 12.84 10.91 -15.54
C ASN A 107 12.04 11.05 -14.24
N LYS A 108 10.92 11.76 -14.35
CA LYS A 108 9.79 11.82 -13.41
C LYS A 108 9.39 10.41 -12.97
N THR A 109 10.12 9.84 -12.02
CA THR A 109 9.80 8.52 -11.51
C THR A 109 8.63 8.71 -10.57
N ARG A 110 7.43 8.66 -11.14
CA ARG A 110 6.21 8.36 -10.41
C ARG A 110 6.51 7.10 -9.59
N ILE A 111 6.43 7.19 -8.27
CA ILE A 111 6.16 6.00 -7.45
C ILE A 111 4.90 5.41 -8.05
N ARG A 112 5.04 4.30 -8.77
CA ARG A 112 3.92 3.65 -9.44
C ARG A 112 3.48 2.51 -8.54
N LEU A 113 2.42 2.75 -7.79
CA LEU A 113 1.65 1.70 -7.16
C LEU A 113 0.91 0.97 -8.28
N LYS A 114 1.28 -0.29 -8.54
CA LYS A 114 0.50 -1.15 -9.43
C LYS A 114 -0.66 -1.71 -8.61
N THR A 115 -1.84 -1.11 -8.72
CA THR A 115 -3.09 -1.77 -8.32
C THR A 115 -3.40 -2.82 -9.38
N SER A 116 -2.88 -4.04 -9.22
CA SER A 116 -3.26 -5.14 -10.11
C SER A 116 -4.23 -6.06 -9.38
N SER A 117 -5.26 -6.46 -10.09
CA SER A 117 -6.18 -7.57 -9.80
C SER A 117 -5.51 -8.94 -9.60
N ILE A 118 -4.19 -9.02 -9.39
CA ILE A 118 -3.41 -10.23 -9.11
C ILE A 118 -3.88 -10.92 -7.82
N TRP A 119 -4.64 -10.23 -6.96
CA TRP A 119 -5.19 -10.79 -5.72
C TRP A 119 -6.69 -11.15 -5.78
N ARG A 120 -7.28 -11.31 -6.98
CA ARG A 120 -8.61 -11.93 -7.13
C ARG A 120 -8.53 -13.39 -7.52
#